data_AF-A0A970T0P2-F1
#
_entry.id   AF-A0A970T0P2-F1
#
_cell.length_a   1.000
_cell.length_b   1.000
_cell.length_c   1.000
_cell.angle_alpha   90.00
_cell.angle_beta   90.00
_cell.angle_gamma   90.00
#
_symmetry.space_group_name_H-M   'P 1'
#
loop_
_entity.id
_entity.type
_entity.pdbx_description
1 polymer ?
#
loop_
_entity_poly.entity_id
_entity_poly.type
_entity_poly.pdbx_seq_one_letter_code
_entity_poly.pdbx_strand_id
1 'polypeptide(L)' 'MFPARFDAPGRNDPCWCDSGKKYKHCHLRHDQAKKAGVHHHGRRKRAMKTGQDQG' A
#
# COMPACT_ATOMS: atom_id res chain seq x y z
N MET A 1 -23.04 -17.46 20.51
CA MET A 1 -21.69 -17.88 20.04
C MET A 1 -21.53 -17.51 18.57
N PHE A 2 -20.75 -16.47 18.25
CA PHE A 2 -20.36 -16.16 16.86
C PHE A 2 -19.14 -17.01 16.49
N PRO A 3 -19.19 -17.86 15.46
CA PRO A 3 -18.05 -18.73 15.12
C PRO A 3 -16.87 -17.89 14.63
N ALA A 4 -15.78 -17.98 15.39
CA ALA A 4 -14.47 -17.50 15.02
C ALA A 4 -14.02 -18.16 13.71
N ARG A 5 -13.95 -17.37 12.64
CA ARG A 5 -13.05 -17.64 11.52
C ARG A 5 -12.43 -16.31 11.12
N PHE A 6 -11.39 -15.95 11.86
CA PHE A 6 -10.47 -14.85 11.58
C PHE A 6 -9.43 -15.23 10.51
N ASP A 7 -9.74 -16.20 9.65
CA ASP A 7 -9.01 -16.39 8.41
C ASP A 7 -9.25 -15.13 7.57
N ALA A 8 -8.18 -14.41 7.25
CA ALA A 8 -8.27 -13.21 6.45
C ALA A 8 -9.14 -13.49 5.20
N PRO A 9 -10.07 -12.58 4.83
CA PRO A 9 -10.97 -12.85 3.72
C PRO A 9 -10.17 -13.23 2.49
N GLY A 10 -10.41 -14.44 1.99
CA GLY A 10 -9.80 -14.91 0.77
C GLY A 10 -10.13 -13.96 -0.37
N ARG A 11 -9.34 -14.00 -1.45
CA ARG A 11 -9.52 -13.11 -2.62
C ARG A 11 -10.97 -13.11 -3.14
N ASN A 12 -11.67 -14.23 -3.03
CA ASN A 12 -13.03 -14.41 -3.55
C ASN A 12 -14.13 -14.23 -2.49
N ASP A 13 -13.77 -14.10 -1.20
CA ASP A 13 -14.70 -13.93 -0.10
C ASP A 13 -15.40 -12.56 -0.13
N PRO A 14 -16.57 -12.42 0.51
CA PRO A 14 -17.19 -11.12 0.71
C PRO A 14 -16.25 -10.16 1.44
N CYS A 15 -16.24 -8.89 1.02
CA CYS A 15 -15.48 -7.86 1.73
C CYS A 15 -16.01 -7.68 3.15
N TRP A 16 -15.11 -7.55 4.13
CA TRP A 16 -15.42 -7.20 5.53
C TRP A 16 -16.12 -5.84 5.70
N CYS A 17 -16.15 -5.03 4.64
CA CYS A 17 -16.66 -3.67 4.63
C CYS A 17 -18.17 -3.57 4.32
N ASP A 18 -18.91 -4.68 4.35
CA ASP A 18 -20.35 -4.76 4.07
C ASP A 18 -20.81 -4.20 2.70
N SER A 19 -19.88 -3.96 1.78
CA SER A 19 -20.18 -3.38 0.47
C SER A 19 -20.95 -4.31 -0.49
N GLY A 20 -21.26 -5.56 -0.09
CA GLY A 20 -21.86 -6.59 -0.96
C GLY A 20 -20.95 -7.06 -2.11
N LYS A 21 -19.69 -6.62 -2.16
CA LYS A 21 -18.71 -6.93 -3.21
C LYS A 21 -17.65 -7.90 -2.70
N LYS A 22 -17.10 -8.72 -3.60
CA LYS A 22 -15.96 -9.61 -3.29
C LYS A 22 -14.73 -8.80 -2.87
N TYR A 23 -13.94 -9.32 -1.92
CA TYR A 23 -12.75 -8.66 -1.37
C TYR A 23 -11.79 -8.21 -2.47
N LYS A 24 -11.56 -9.04 -3.51
CA LYS A 24 -10.74 -8.67 -4.68
C LYS A 24 -11.15 -7.39 -5.43
N HIS A 25 -12.43 -7.08 -5.45
CA HIS A 25 -12.98 -5.92 -6.17
C HIS A 25 -13.26 -4.73 -5.25
N CYS A 26 -13.02 -4.87 -3.95
CA CYS A 26 -13.22 -3.82 -2.98
C CYS A 26 -11.88 -3.41 -2.36
N HIS A 27 -11.60 -3.83 -1.13
CA HIS A 27 -10.42 -3.40 -0.38
C HIS A 27 -9.10 -4.00 -0.87
N LEU A 28 -9.11 -5.13 -1.59
CA LEU A 28 -7.87 -5.76 -2.04
C LEU A 28 -7.03 -4.83 -2.96
N ARG A 29 -7.67 -4.06 -3.85
CA ARG A 29 -6.95 -3.10 -4.72
C ARG A 29 -6.28 -2.00 -3.91
N HIS A 30 -6.96 -1.51 -2.87
CA HIS A 30 -6.44 -0.50 -1.98
C HIS A 30 -5.28 -1.04 -1.13
N ASP A 31 -5.38 -2.28 -0.66
CA ASP A 31 -4.32 -2.97 0.08
C ASP A 31 -3.08 -3.21 -0.79
N GLN A 32 -3.28 -3.65 -2.05
CA GLN A 32 -2.21 -3.78 -3.04
C GLN A 32 -1.55 -2.44 -3.35
N ALA A 33 -2.33 -1.37 -3.52
CA ALA A 33 -1.80 -0.02 -3.76
C ALA A 33 -0.98 0.47 -2.56
N LYS A 34 -1.41 0.19 -1.32
CA LYS A 34 -0.64 0.51 -0.10
C LYS A 34 0.67 -0.28 -0.01
N LYS A 35 0.67 -1.56 -0.40
CA LYS A 35 1.91 -2.36 -0.47
C LYS A 35 2.86 -1.87 -1.57
N ALA A 36 2.33 -1.42 -2.70
CA ALA A 36 3.14 -0.87 -3.80
C ALA A 36 3.67 0.55 -3.52
N GLY A 37 2.99 1.32 -2.67
CA GLY A 37 3.30 2.73 -2.38
C GLY A 37 4.49 3.00 -1.46
N VAL A 38 5.32 1.99 -1.12
CA VAL A 38 6.46 2.15 -0.20
C VAL A 38 7.84 2.01 -0.90
N HIS A 39 7.90 2.15 -2.23
CA HIS A 39 9.17 2.39 -2.91
C HIS A 39 9.47 3.90 -2.98
N HIS A 40 9.85 4.47 -1.83
CA HIS A 40 10.54 5.77 -1.74
C HIS A 40 11.93 5.68 -2.40
N HIS A 41 11.96 5.64 -3.73
CA HIS A 41 13.17 5.91 -4.48
C HIS A 41 13.38 7.44 -4.50
N GLY A 42 14.15 7.96 -3.54
CA GLY A 42 14.75 9.28 -3.70
C GLY A 42 14.13 10.43 -2.90
N ARG A 43 14.22 10.35 -1.57
CA ARG A 43 14.25 11.55 -0.74
C ARG A 43 15.51 11.58 0.14
N ARG A 44 16.69 11.66 -0.49
CA ARG A 44 17.87 12.21 0.21
C ARG A 44 18.06 13.67 -0.19
N LYS A 45 17.97 14.51 0.83
CA LYS A 45 17.90 15.96 0.82
C LYS A 45 19.30 16.57 0.61
N ARG A 46 19.31 17.76 -0.03
CA ARG A 46 20.08 18.98 0.30
C ARG A 46 21.61 19.04 0.07
N ALA A 47 21.97 20.05 -0.73
CA ALA A 47 22.94 21.12 -0.46
C ALA A 47 24.39 20.76 -0.12
N MET A 48 25.28 20.91 -1.11
CA MET A 48 26.68 21.34 -0.95
C MET A 48 27.08 22.04 -2.26
N LYS A 49 27.06 23.38 -2.35
CA LYS A 49 28.01 24.38 -1.82
C LYS A 49 29.22 24.53 -2.74
N THR A 50 29.23 25.66 -3.47
CA THR A 50 30.38 26.49 -3.92
C THR A 50 31.63 25.78 -4.45
N GLY A 51 32.02 26.06 -5.69
CA GLY A 51 33.37 25.83 -6.19
C GLY A 51 33.41 25.47 -7.67
N GLN A 52 33.47 26.49 -8.54
CA GLN A 52 33.83 26.31 -9.95
C GLN A 52 35.07 27.18 -10.22
N ASP A 53 36.19 26.74 -9.66
CA ASP A 53 37.55 26.88 -10.19
C ASP A 53 37.82 25.58 -11.00
N GLN A 54 38.55 25.48 -12.12
CA GLN A 54 39.65 26.21 -12.74
C GLN A 54 39.62 25.91 -14.25
N GLY A 55 40.19 26.80 -15.08
CA GLY A 55 40.57 26.52 -16.46
C GLY A 55 40.32 27.67 -17.40
#